data_AF-A0A935C8L2-F1
#
_entry.id   AF-A0A935C8L2-F1
#
_cell.length_a   1.000
_cell.length_b   1.000
_cell.length_c   1.000
_cell.angle_alpha   90.00
_cell.angle_beta   90.00
_cell.angle_gamma   90.00
#
_symmetry.space_group_name_H-M   'P 1'
#
loop_
_entity.id
_entity.type
_entity.pdbx_description
1 polymer ?
#
loop_
_entity_poly.entity_id
_entity_poly.type
_entity_poly.pdbx_seq_one_letter_code
_entity_poly.pdbx_strand_id
1 'polypeptide(L)'
;MTVFLWLINLNLCAQSNIPLLDRNISLNFSSVQLHEALFTISKEADFNLSFNSSIIPSDSLISFKCEEKKLAEIFPSILPGEIDIKTSGNNVILLKKAKSKNEFRKKEITVRGKVIDSRSREPVKGVTILDVYGSQSALTDSTGSFMLHLTHKQQELVLSISKNGYMDSSVLLNPENQEVAFQLAKIEKRTPEVQLKKVESIPIKTVETYPLGRLMVPQLLVAHSENIKGYTRRRFQLSFTPGTSTNLKIAGTVKNEISINLIGGYNYGVDIFEVGGVFNINRTDVSGVQIAGMANLVGREVNGLQISGVFNGTKGKQSGMQIAGFGNFNLDDFSGTQLSGSYNQAKNLVGTQIAGAVNLADTLSGLQLSSVYNKSKHLEGVQISSGLNVSENMKGVQIGIVNRARQQNGFQLGFININDSSEGVSIGLLNFVKSRKFPRIGFAYK
;
A
#
# COMPACT_ATOMS: atom_id res chain seq x y z
N MET A 1 10.76 27.66 39.49
CA MET A 1 10.26 28.04 38.16
C MET A 1 11.17 27.38 37.13
N THR A 2 10.86 26.14 36.78
CA THR A 2 11.72 25.30 35.93
C THR A 2 11.01 25.18 34.59
N VAL A 3 11.60 25.81 33.57
CA VAL A 3 11.05 25.89 32.22
C VAL A 3 11.16 24.51 31.57
N PHE A 4 10.03 23.84 31.34
CA PHE A 4 9.94 22.64 30.50
C PHE A 4 9.89 23.09 29.04
N LEU A 5 10.99 22.91 28.30
CA LEU A 5 11.03 23.11 26.86
C LEU A 5 10.44 21.84 26.19
N TRP A 6 9.19 21.92 25.74
CA TRP A 6 8.61 20.89 24.86
C TRP A 6 9.08 21.14 23.43
N LEU A 7 10.13 20.44 23.01
CA LEU A 7 10.46 20.29 21.58
C LEU A 7 9.49 19.28 20.98
N ILE A 8 8.36 19.76 20.46
CA ILE A 8 7.46 18.97 19.63
C ILE A 8 8.18 18.71 18.30
N ASN A 9 8.73 17.50 18.13
CA ASN A 9 9.30 17.06 16.86
C ASN A 9 8.17 16.95 15.82
N LEU A 10 8.22 17.79 14.79
CA LEU A 10 7.29 17.86 13.66
C LEU A 10 7.48 16.69 12.66
N ASN A 11 7.46 15.44 13.14
CA ASN A 11 7.47 14.23 12.30
C ASN A 11 6.08 13.57 12.14
N LEU A 12 5.03 14.23 12.65
CA LEU A 12 3.65 13.73 12.71
C LEU A 12 3.08 13.25 11.35
N CYS A 13 3.55 13.79 10.22
CA CYS A 13 3.02 13.44 8.91
C CYS A 13 3.62 12.14 8.31
N ALA A 14 4.77 11.67 8.80
CA ALA A 14 5.47 10.51 8.22
C ALA A 14 5.03 9.15 8.81
N GLN A 15 4.37 9.14 9.98
CA GLN A 15 4.09 7.90 10.73
C GLN A 15 2.71 7.27 10.44
N SER A 16 1.82 7.93 9.68
CA SER A 16 0.44 7.44 9.46
C SER A 16 0.35 6.12 8.68
N ASN A 17 1.40 5.75 7.95
CA ASN A 17 1.49 4.51 7.16
C ASN A 17 2.23 3.36 7.87
N ILE A 18 2.70 3.58 9.09
CA ILE A 18 3.41 2.58 9.90
C ILE A 18 2.40 2.00 10.91
N PRO A 19 2.37 0.67 11.14
CA PRO A 19 1.55 0.07 12.20
C PRO A 19 1.81 0.78 13.53
N LEU A 20 0.76 0.97 14.32
CA LEU A 20 0.87 1.74 15.57
C LEU A 20 2.01 1.23 16.46
N LEU A 21 2.13 -0.09 16.64
CA LEU A 21 3.17 -0.69 17.49
C LEU A 21 4.59 -0.60 16.91
N ASP A 22 4.74 -0.32 15.61
CA ASP A 22 6.03 -0.15 14.94
C ASP A 22 6.50 1.31 14.89
N ARG A 23 5.71 2.27 15.38
CA ARG A 23 6.11 3.67 15.45
C ARG A 23 7.19 3.87 16.52
N ASN A 24 8.21 4.65 16.17
CA ASN A 24 9.31 5.00 17.06
C ASN A 24 9.01 6.32 17.78
N ILE A 25 9.28 6.36 19.08
CA ILE A 25 9.16 7.56 19.93
C ILE A 25 10.33 7.69 20.91
N SER A 26 10.55 8.89 21.42
CA SER A 26 11.62 9.20 22.36
C SER A 26 11.01 9.79 23.64
N LEU A 27 11.08 9.02 24.73
CA LEU A 27 10.40 9.35 25.97
C LEU A 27 11.41 9.63 27.08
N ASN A 28 11.03 10.53 27.99
CA ASN A 28 11.73 10.72 29.25
C ASN A 28 10.72 11.03 30.36
N PHE A 29 10.38 10.00 31.14
CA PHE A 29 9.53 10.10 32.31
C PHE A 29 10.36 9.93 33.58
N SER A 30 10.13 10.83 34.54
CA SER A 30 10.73 10.79 35.87
C SER A 30 9.61 10.87 36.90
N SER A 31 9.27 9.72 37.51
CA SER A 31 8.22 9.59 38.52
C SER A 31 6.85 10.16 38.07
N VAL A 32 6.38 9.73 36.91
CA VAL A 32 5.09 10.15 36.32
C VAL A 32 4.03 9.08 36.56
N GLN A 33 2.78 9.47 36.76
CA GLN A 33 1.68 8.52 36.88
C GLN A 33 1.50 7.73 35.58
N LEU A 34 1.33 6.41 35.67
CA LEU A 34 1.28 5.52 34.52
C LEU A 34 0.21 5.92 33.50
N HIS A 35 -0.96 6.38 33.96
CA HIS A 35 -2.01 6.83 33.06
C HIS A 35 -1.64 8.12 32.31
N GLU A 36 -0.95 9.07 32.94
CA GLU A 36 -0.44 10.28 32.29
C GLU A 36 0.67 9.96 31.29
N ALA A 37 1.56 9.02 31.65
CA ALA A 37 2.60 8.54 30.76
C ALA A 37 2.01 7.89 29.51
N LEU A 38 1.00 7.02 29.68
CA LEU A 38 0.28 6.39 28.58
C LEU A 38 -0.49 7.41 27.72
N PHE A 39 -1.08 8.43 28.34
CA PHE A 39 -1.70 9.55 27.61
C PHE A 39 -0.66 10.31 26.78
N THR A 40 0.50 10.61 27.37
CA THR A 40 1.61 11.31 26.69
C THR A 40 2.13 10.48 25.51
N ILE A 41 2.31 9.17 25.69
CA ILE A 41 2.67 8.23 24.63
C ILE A 41 1.66 8.27 23.49
N SER A 42 0.36 8.24 23.81
CA SER A 42 -0.69 8.26 22.79
C SER A 42 -0.73 9.58 22.01
N LYS A 43 -0.39 10.70 22.66
CA LYS A 43 -0.24 12.01 22.00
C LYS A 43 1.01 12.08 21.12
N GLU A 44 2.15 11.63 21.61
CA GLU A 44 3.42 11.69 20.85
C GLU A 44 3.40 10.79 19.63
N ALA A 45 2.83 9.58 19.76
CA ALA A 45 2.71 8.62 18.68
C ALA A 45 1.42 8.75 17.85
N ASP A 46 0.61 9.79 18.07
CA ASP A 46 -0.64 10.11 17.36
C ASP A 46 -1.61 8.91 17.23
N PHE A 47 -2.03 8.34 18.36
CA PHE A 47 -3.05 7.30 18.42
C PHE A 47 -4.03 7.51 19.58
N ASN A 48 -5.20 6.87 19.50
CA ASN A 48 -6.19 6.86 20.57
C ASN A 48 -5.93 5.66 21.49
N LEU A 49 -5.80 5.89 22.80
CA LEU A 49 -5.63 4.81 23.76
C LEU A 49 -6.98 4.43 24.39
N SER A 50 -7.28 3.13 24.47
CA SER A 50 -8.46 2.59 25.14
C SER A 50 -8.06 1.47 26.09
N PHE A 51 -8.54 1.50 27.32
CA PHE A 51 -8.27 0.46 28.31
C PHE A 51 -9.34 0.44 29.40
N ASN A 52 -9.46 -0.69 30.08
CA ASN A 52 -10.29 -0.80 31.27
C ASN A 52 -9.54 -0.18 32.46
N SER A 53 -10.12 0.79 33.19
CA SER A 53 -9.44 1.43 34.32
C SER A 53 -9.03 0.45 35.42
N SER A 54 -9.71 -0.70 35.54
CA SER A 54 -9.36 -1.74 36.50
C SER A 54 -8.05 -2.48 36.20
N ILE A 55 -7.50 -2.38 34.99
CA ILE A 55 -6.23 -3.03 34.62
C ILE A 55 -5.00 -2.13 34.84
N ILE A 56 -5.20 -0.81 35.00
CA ILE A 56 -4.12 0.15 35.21
C ILE A 56 -4.28 0.77 36.60
N PRO A 57 -3.42 0.44 37.57
CA PRO A 57 -3.50 1.05 38.90
C PRO A 57 -3.27 2.56 38.82
N SER A 58 -4.21 3.35 39.33
CA SER A 58 -4.17 4.82 39.29
C SER A 58 -2.93 5.40 39.98
N ASP A 59 -2.42 4.71 41.02
CA ASP A 59 -1.33 5.18 41.88
C ASP A 59 0.05 4.69 41.43
N SER A 60 0.14 4.01 40.28
CA SER A 60 1.41 3.50 39.78
C SER A 60 2.26 4.63 39.19
N LEU A 61 3.40 4.92 39.82
CA LEU A 61 4.42 5.84 39.29
C LEU A 61 5.46 5.07 38.50
N ILE A 62 5.85 5.60 37.34
CA ILE A 62 6.89 5.03 36.49
C ILE A 62 7.98 6.06 36.18
N SER A 63 9.20 5.55 35.99
CA SER A 63 10.31 6.30 35.41
C SER A 63 10.85 5.49 34.23
N PHE A 64 10.92 6.09 33.06
CA PHE A 64 11.27 5.39 31.83
C PHE A 64 11.92 6.36 30.85
N LYS A 65 13.03 5.97 30.25
CA LYS A 65 13.74 6.76 29.25
C LYS A 65 14.07 5.89 28.04
N CYS A 66 13.76 6.38 26.85
CA CYS A 66 14.16 5.76 25.59
C CYS A 66 14.39 6.80 24.51
N GLU A 67 15.18 6.44 23.52
CA GLU A 67 15.39 7.24 22.32
C GLU A 67 15.07 6.36 21.11
N GLU A 68 14.20 6.88 20.24
CA GLU A 68 13.81 6.28 18.96
C GLU A 68 13.41 4.79 19.04
N LYS A 69 12.63 4.42 20.06
CA LYS A 69 12.25 3.03 20.33
C LYS A 69 10.82 2.73 19.87
N LYS A 70 10.57 1.52 19.36
CA LYS A 70 9.25 1.06 18.94
C LYS A 70 8.27 0.95 20.10
N LEU A 71 7.02 1.33 19.87
CA LEU A 71 5.93 1.14 20.83
C LEU A 71 5.77 -0.32 21.30
N ALA A 72 5.96 -1.30 20.39
CA ALA A 72 5.93 -2.73 20.70
C ALA A 72 6.95 -3.14 21.79
N GLU A 73 8.05 -2.41 21.92
CA GLU A 73 9.11 -2.67 22.89
C GLU A 73 8.99 -1.79 24.14
N ILE A 74 8.31 -0.65 24.03
CA ILE A 74 8.04 0.26 25.15
C ILE A 74 6.95 -0.31 26.04
N PHE A 75 5.81 -0.72 25.47
CA PHE A 75 4.66 -1.16 26.26
C PHE A 75 4.97 -2.29 27.26
N PRO A 76 5.70 -3.36 26.90
CA PRO A 76 6.08 -4.40 27.87
C PRO A 76 6.95 -3.92 29.02
N SER A 77 7.64 -2.78 28.86
CA SER A 77 8.53 -2.21 29.88
C SER A 77 7.80 -1.30 30.87
N ILE A 78 6.66 -0.72 30.48
CA ILE A 78 5.91 0.27 31.29
C ILE A 78 4.60 -0.29 31.86
N LEU A 79 4.02 -1.30 31.20
CA LEU A 79 2.73 -1.85 31.59
C LEU A 79 2.91 -2.91 32.69
N PRO A 80 2.15 -2.83 33.79
CA PRO A 80 2.23 -3.80 34.88
C PRO A 80 1.52 -5.11 34.51
N GLY A 81 2.19 -6.23 34.75
CA GLY A 81 1.61 -7.56 34.61
C GLY A 81 1.41 -8.02 33.16
N GLU A 82 0.51 -8.99 32.98
CA GLU A 82 0.23 -9.56 31.66
C GLU A 82 -0.94 -8.83 30.98
N ILE A 83 -0.63 -7.81 30.17
CA ILE A 83 -1.59 -7.05 29.36
C ILE A 83 -1.44 -7.44 27.89
N ASP A 84 -2.55 -7.76 27.22
CA ASP A 84 -2.61 -7.95 25.77
C ASP A 84 -2.87 -6.59 25.10
N ILE A 85 -2.15 -6.34 24.01
CA ILE A 85 -2.19 -5.07 23.28
C ILE A 85 -2.74 -5.36 21.90
N LYS A 86 -3.83 -4.68 21.56
CA LYS A 86 -4.46 -4.76 20.24
C LYS A 86 -4.48 -3.41 19.57
N THR A 87 -4.52 -3.44 18.24
CA THR A 87 -4.63 -2.24 17.42
C THR A 87 -5.81 -2.38 16.47
N SER A 88 -6.62 -1.33 16.36
CA SER A 88 -7.69 -1.25 15.36
C SER A 88 -7.87 0.17 14.88
N GLY A 89 -7.76 0.42 13.58
CA GLY A 89 -7.72 1.78 13.06
C GLY A 89 -6.53 2.56 13.63
N ASN A 90 -6.80 3.76 14.14
CA ASN A 90 -5.84 4.54 14.91
C ASN A 90 -5.92 4.32 16.44
N ASN A 91 -6.53 3.21 16.90
CA ASN A 91 -6.69 2.92 18.34
C ASN A 91 -5.69 1.83 18.79
N VAL A 92 -5.05 2.06 19.94
CA VAL A 92 -4.36 1.03 20.73
C VAL A 92 -5.26 0.68 21.91
N ILE A 93 -5.55 -0.61 22.07
CA ILE A 93 -6.47 -1.13 23.06
C ILE A 93 -5.69 -2.05 24.01
N LEU A 94 -5.67 -1.73 25.30
CA LEU A 94 -5.03 -2.51 26.36
C LEU A 94 -6.07 -3.35 27.09
N LEU A 95 -5.83 -4.66 27.14
CA LEU A 95 -6.80 -5.65 27.63
C LEU A 95 -6.11 -6.61 28.59
N LYS A 96 -6.85 -7.11 29.58
CA LYS A 96 -6.30 -8.08 30.52
C LYS A 96 -6.00 -9.38 29.79
N LYS A 97 -4.78 -9.93 29.91
CA LYS A 97 -4.48 -11.23 29.30
C LYS A 97 -5.30 -12.32 30.01
N ALA A 98 -6.00 -13.13 29.21
CA ALA A 98 -6.82 -14.22 29.73
C ALA A 98 -5.95 -15.27 30.43
N LYS A 99 -6.28 -15.59 31.70
CA LYS A 99 -5.65 -16.70 32.44
C LYS A 99 -6.28 -18.02 31.94
N SER A 100 -5.48 -18.84 31.24
CA SER A 100 -5.82 -20.17 30.67
C SER A 100 -6.58 -20.20 29.33
N LYS A 101 -6.09 -21.05 28.40
CA LYS A 101 -6.73 -21.39 27.11
C LYS A 101 -7.87 -22.42 27.24
N ASN A 102 -8.11 -23.00 28.42
CA ASN A 102 -8.92 -24.22 28.57
C ASN A 102 -10.38 -24.05 29.04
N GLU A 103 -10.92 -22.83 29.19
CA GLU A 103 -12.30 -22.67 29.71
C GLU A 103 -13.25 -21.76 28.91
N PHE A 104 -12.90 -21.28 27.73
CA PHE A 104 -13.84 -20.48 26.94
C PHE A 104 -14.59 -21.35 25.93
N ARG A 105 -15.80 -21.80 26.33
CA ARG A 105 -16.77 -22.36 25.38
C ARG A 105 -17.02 -21.35 24.27
N LYS A 106 -16.81 -21.77 23.02
CA LYS A 106 -17.16 -21.00 21.82
C LYS A 106 -18.62 -20.55 21.95
N LYS A 107 -18.84 -19.25 22.10
CA LYS A 107 -20.19 -18.67 22.25
C LYS A 107 -20.54 -17.94 20.97
N GLU A 108 -21.69 -18.26 20.40
CA GLU A 108 -22.26 -17.49 19.31
C GLU A 108 -23.06 -16.33 19.91
N ILE A 109 -22.68 -15.12 19.54
CA ILE A 109 -23.32 -13.90 20.02
C ILE A 109 -23.69 -13.01 18.83
N THR A 110 -24.79 -12.29 18.97
CA THR A 110 -25.26 -11.32 17.98
C THR A 110 -25.39 -9.97 18.64
N VAL A 111 -24.63 -9.00 18.13
CA VAL A 111 -24.73 -7.60 18.53
C VAL A 111 -25.51 -6.85 17.46
N ARG A 112 -26.60 -6.21 17.85
CA ARG A 112 -27.41 -5.34 16.99
C ARG A 112 -27.25 -3.91 17.44
N GLY A 113 -27.47 -2.95 16.54
CA GLY A 113 -27.41 -1.57 16.97
C GLY A 113 -27.53 -0.55 15.87
N LYS A 114 -27.38 0.72 16.25
CA LYS A 114 -27.47 1.87 15.37
C LYS A 114 -26.29 2.81 15.57
N VAL A 115 -25.82 3.41 14.48
CA VAL A 115 -24.78 4.44 14.49
C VAL A 115 -25.33 5.76 13.97
N ILE A 116 -25.12 6.84 14.73
CA ILE A 116 -25.57 8.19 14.39
C ILE A 116 -24.41 9.20 14.48
N ASP A 117 -24.54 10.31 13.76
CA ASP A 117 -23.66 11.46 13.92
C ASP A 117 -23.93 12.11 15.28
N SER A 118 -22.89 12.35 16.07
CA SER A 118 -22.99 12.92 17.42
C SER A 118 -23.60 14.33 17.43
N ARG A 119 -23.45 15.10 16.35
CA ARG A 119 -23.92 16.49 16.24
C ARG A 119 -25.25 16.59 15.49
N SER A 120 -25.35 16.04 14.28
CA SER A 120 -26.59 16.13 13.50
C SER A 120 -27.66 15.14 13.94
N ARG A 121 -27.27 14.10 14.71
CA ARG A 121 -28.14 12.98 15.14
C ARG A 121 -28.67 12.13 13.97
N GLU A 122 -28.22 12.39 12.75
CA GLU A 122 -28.59 11.65 11.56
C GLU A 122 -27.93 10.25 11.55
N PRO A 123 -28.58 9.24 10.96
CA PRO A 123 -27.96 7.93 10.80
C PRO A 123 -26.74 7.95 9.88
N VAL A 124 -25.70 7.23 10.26
CA VAL A 124 -24.46 7.14 9.46
C VAL A 124 -24.42 5.82 8.72
N LYS A 125 -24.52 5.88 7.38
CA LYS A 125 -24.46 4.72 6.48
C LYS A 125 -23.02 4.23 6.26
N GLY A 126 -22.87 2.91 6.16
CA GLY A 126 -21.63 2.26 5.76
C GLY A 126 -20.49 2.49 6.74
N VAL A 127 -20.79 2.53 8.04
CA VAL A 127 -19.83 2.49 9.14
C VAL A 127 -19.37 1.05 9.32
N THR A 128 -18.08 0.85 9.48
CA THR A 128 -17.53 -0.47 9.80
C THR A 128 -17.60 -0.73 11.30
N ILE A 129 -18.29 -1.82 11.66
CA ILE A 129 -18.25 -2.41 13.00
C ILE A 129 -17.38 -3.65 12.91
N LEU A 130 -16.28 -3.68 13.66
CA LEU A 130 -15.27 -4.73 13.61
C LEU A 130 -15.02 -5.32 14.99
N ASP A 131 -15.12 -6.65 15.11
CA ASP A 131 -14.54 -7.37 16.24
C ASP A 131 -13.02 -7.40 16.08
N VAL A 132 -12.34 -6.72 17.01
CA VAL A 132 -10.88 -6.55 17.04
C VAL A 132 -10.16 -7.91 17.16
N TYR A 133 -10.80 -8.92 17.74
CA TYR A 133 -10.21 -10.26 17.90
C TYR A 133 -10.50 -11.19 16.72
N GLY A 134 -11.76 -11.29 16.31
CA GLY A 134 -12.23 -12.32 15.38
C GLY A 134 -12.16 -11.95 13.90
N SER A 135 -11.89 -10.68 13.55
CA SER A 135 -12.00 -10.15 12.17
C SER A 135 -13.42 -10.13 11.60
N GLN A 136 -14.41 -10.58 12.37
CA GLN A 136 -15.81 -10.49 11.95
C GLN A 136 -16.21 -9.02 11.91
N SER A 137 -16.95 -8.65 10.88
CA SER A 137 -17.35 -7.28 10.66
C SER A 137 -18.68 -7.15 9.93
N ALA A 138 -19.30 -6.00 10.14
CA ALA A 138 -20.54 -5.58 9.53
C ALA A 138 -20.43 -4.13 9.06
N LEU A 139 -21.28 -3.75 8.11
CA LEU A 139 -21.51 -2.37 7.73
C LEU A 139 -22.89 -1.92 8.21
N THR A 140 -23.01 -0.67 8.60
CA THR A 140 -24.32 -0.06 8.82
C THR A 140 -25.05 0.18 7.50
N ASP A 141 -26.37 0.00 7.49
CA ASP A 141 -27.24 0.30 6.36
C ASP A 141 -27.59 1.80 6.25
N SER A 142 -28.50 2.17 5.35
CA SER A 142 -28.94 3.57 5.18
C SER A 142 -29.67 4.16 6.39
N THR A 143 -30.20 3.31 7.26
CA THR A 143 -30.82 3.72 8.53
C THR A 143 -29.80 3.78 9.66
N GLY A 144 -28.51 3.54 9.39
CA GLY A 144 -27.45 3.48 10.38
C GLY A 144 -27.46 2.18 11.20
N SER A 145 -28.32 1.22 10.87
CA SER A 145 -28.48 -0.02 11.63
C SER A 145 -27.48 -1.08 11.20
N PHE A 146 -27.04 -1.93 12.14
CA PHE A 146 -26.14 -3.04 11.85
C PHE A 146 -26.54 -4.30 12.63
N MET A 147 -26.08 -5.45 12.13
CA MET A 147 -26.13 -6.73 12.81
C MET A 147 -24.78 -7.43 12.63
N LEU A 148 -24.15 -7.80 13.75
CA LEU A 148 -22.85 -8.43 13.79
C LEU A 148 -22.95 -9.78 14.49
N HIS A 149 -22.77 -10.85 13.73
CA HIS A 149 -22.70 -12.21 14.24
C HIS A 149 -21.25 -12.56 14.55
N LEU A 150 -21.01 -13.00 15.78
CA LEU A 150 -19.67 -13.27 16.30
C LEU A 150 -19.58 -14.68 16.83
N THR A 151 -18.41 -15.26 16.61
CA THR A 151 -17.96 -16.46 17.29
C THR A 151 -16.93 -16.03 18.32
N HIS A 152 -17.36 -15.82 19.56
CA HIS A 152 -16.52 -15.23 20.59
C HIS A 152 -15.85 -16.30 21.45
N LYS A 153 -14.57 -16.09 21.73
CA LYS A 153 -13.70 -17.00 22.51
C LYS A 153 -12.97 -16.30 23.65
N GLN A 154 -13.23 -15.02 23.90
CA GLN A 154 -12.54 -14.23 24.92
C GLN A 154 -13.51 -13.83 26.04
N GLN A 155 -12.97 -13.29 27.14
CA GLN A 155 -13.77 -12.74 28.25
C GLN A 155 -14.42 -11.41 27.88
N GLU A 156 -13.80 -10.67 26.95
CA GLU A 156 -14.13 -9.29 26.63
C GLU A 156 -14.35 -9.14 25.12
N LEU A 157 -15.46 -8.51 24.74
CA LEU A 157 -15.73 -8.14 23.36
C LEU A 157 -15.32 -6.69 23.13
N VAL A 158 -14.40 -6.45 22.18
CA VAL A 158 -14.05 -5.09 21.77
C VAL A 158 -14.49 -4.87 20.34
N LEU A 159 -15.35 -3.87 20.15
CA LEU A 159 -15.77 -3.42 18.83
C LEU A 159 -15.06 -2.13 18.47
N SER A 160 -14.45 -2.11 17.28
CA SER A 160 -14.01 -0.88 16.62
C SER A 160 -15.12 -0.38 15.69
N ILE A 161 -15.41 0.92 15.78
CA ILE A 161 -16.39 1.63 14.98
C ILE A 161 -15.64 2.69 14.16
N SER A 162 -15.55 2.46 12.86
CA SER A 162 -14.72 3.26 11.96
C SER A 162 -15.47 3.70 10.71
N LYS A 163 -15.29 4.97 10.33
CA LYS A 163 -15.85 5.56 9.12
C LYS A 163 -14.92 6.63 8.59
N ASN A 164 -14.63 6.61 7.29
CA ASN A 164 -13.85 7.67 6.66
C ASN A 164 -14.54 9.03 6.88
N GLY A 165 -13.77 10.04 7.30
CA GLY A 165 -14.27 11.36 7.68
C GLY A 165 -14.77 11.50 9.13
N TYR A 166 -14.78 10.42 9.92
CA TYR A 166 -15.14 10.43 11.34
C TYR A 166 -13.96 10.01 12.21
N MET A 167 -14.01 10.39 13.49
CA MET A 167 -13.09 9.89 14.50
C MET A 167 -13.39 8.41 14.76
N ASP A 168 -12.33 7.60 14.82
CA ASP A 168 -12.45 6.19 15.17
C ASP A 168 -12.79 6.06 16.66
N SER A 169 -13.67 5.11 16.98
CA SER A 169 -14.06 4.79 18.35
C SER A 169 -13.89 3.30 18.62
N SER A 170 -13.48 2.94 19.84
CA SER A 170 -13.45 1.55 20.32
C SER A 170 -14.30 1.43 21.58
N VAL A 171 -15.08 0.35 21.68
CA VAL A 171 -15.98 0.12 22.81
C VAL A 171 -15.82 -1.30 23.33
N LEU A 172 -15.68 -1.41 24.65
CA LEU A 172 -15.68 -2.66 25.38
C LEU A 172 -17.12 -3.05 25.74
N LEU A 173 -17.51 -4.28 25.43
CA LEU A 173 -18.84 -4.83 25.65
C LEU A 173 -18.74 -6.20 26.33
N ASN A 174 -19.82 -6.60 26.99
CA ASN A 174 -20.00 -7.96 27.46
C ASN A 174 -20.20 -8.91 26.27
N PRO A 175 -19.67 -10.15 26.29
CA PRO A 175 -19.85 -11.11 25.21
C PRO A 175 -21.23 -11.80 25.28
N GLU A 176 -22.28 -11.03 25.04
CA GLU A 176 -23.68 -11.48 25.05
C GLU A 176 -24.52 -10.83 23.94
N ASN A 177 -25.70 -11.41 23.72
CA ASN A 177 -26.67 -10.84 22.78
C ASN A 177 -27.19 -9.53 23.35
N GLN A 178 -26.95 -8.44 22.65
CA GLN A 178 -27.32 -7.11 23.13
C GLN A 178 -27.57 -6.16 21.97
N GLU A 179 -28.28 -5.07 22.28
CA GLU A 179 -28.49 -3.96 21.39
C GLU A 179 -27.71 -2.74 21.88
N VAL A 180 -27.01 -2.06 20.98
CA VAL A 180 -26.13 -0.93 21.30
C VAL A 180 -26.40 0.26 20.39
N ALA A 181 -26.10 1.46 20.89
CA ALA A 181 -26.15 2.68 20.10
C ALA A 181 -24.79 3.37 20.17
N PHE A 182 -24.24 3.71 19.00
CA PHE A 182 -22.95 4.41 18.89
C PHE A 182 -23.14 5.79 18.29
N GLN A 183 -22.31 6.73 18.73
CA GLN A 183 -22.26 8.09 18.20
C GLN A 183 -20.86 8.34 17.65
N LEU A 184 -20.78 8.88 16.43
CA LEU A 184 -19.51 9.25 15.80
C LEU A 184 -19.39 10.76 15.65
N ALA A 185 -18.19 11.28 15.92
CA ALA A 185 -17.85 12.68 15.67
C ALA A 185 -17.15 12.81 14.33
N LYS A 186 -17.58 13.76 13.49
CA LYS A 186 -16.87 14.10 12.26
C LYS A 186 -15.51 14.70 12.59
N ILE A 187 -14.50 14.40 11.78
CA ILE A 187 -13.20 15.06 11.89
C ILE A 187 -13.37 16.50 11.40
N GLU A 188 -13.39 17.45 12.32
CA GLU A 188 -13.36 18.86 11.98
C GLU A 188 -11.97 19.21 11.43
N LYS A 189 -11.86 19.40 10.11
CA LYS A 189 -10.66 19.98 9.51
C LYS A 189 -10.57 21.43 9.98
N ARG A 190 -9.77 21.70 11.01
CA ARG A 190 -9.29 23.06 11.28
C ARG A 190 -8.46 23.46 10.07
N THR A 191 -9.04 24.29 9.21
CA THR A 191 -8.29 24.93 8.14
C THR A 191 -7.70 26.18 8.79
N PRO A 192 -6.40 26.24 9.15
CA PRO A 192 -5.78 27.55 9.22
C PRO A 192 -5.93 28.15 7.82
N GLU A 193 -6.47 29.35 7.71
CA GLU A 193 -6.49 30.12 6.46
C GLU A 193 -5.05 30.38 6.01
N VAL A 194 -4.45 29.40 5.38
CA VAL A 194 -3.24 29.55 4.59
C VAL A 194 -3.70 29.38 3.17
N GLN A 195 -3.41 30.39 2.33
CA GLN A 195 -3.57 30.29 0.89
C GLN A 195 -2.63 29.18 0.39
N LEU A 196 -3.08 27.94 0.46
CA LEU A 196 -2.36 26.81 -0.07
C LEU A 196 -2.49 26.91 -1.59
N LYS A 197 -1.36 27.14 -2.27
CA LYS A 197 -1.18 26.63 -3.64
C LYS A 197 -1.78 25.23 -3.63
N LYS A 198 -2.76 24.99 -4.50
CA LYS A 198 -3.48 23.73 -4.63
C LYS A 198 -2.46 22.61 -4.86
N VAL A 199 -1.90 22.06 -3.78
CA VAL A 199 -1.16 20.81 -3.83
C VAL A 199 -2.25 19.82 -4.14
N GLU A 200 -2.32 19.41 -5.41
CA GLU A 200 -3.12 18.27 -5.79
C GLU A 200 -2.72 17.14 -4.85
N SER A 201 -3.60 16.83 -3.90
CA SER A 201 -3.43 15.67 -3.03
C SER A 201 -3.22 14.50 -3.98
N ILE A 202 -2.01 13.95 -4.00
CA ILE A 202 -1.69 12.80 -4.84
C ILE A 202 -2.76 11.77 -4.48
N PRO A 203 -3.69 11.43 -5.40
CA PRO A 203 -4.68 10.43 -5.09
C PRO A 203 -3.90 9.19 -4.73
N ILE A 204 -4.16 8.62 -3.55
CA ILE A 204 -3.59 7.32 -3.20
C ILE A 204 -3.96 6.43 -4.39
N LYS A 205 -2.95 5.97 -5.13
CA LYS A 205 -3.14 5.17 -6.34
C LYS A 205 -3.64 3.79 -5.92
N THR A 206 -4.82 3.69 -5.35
CA THR A 206 -5.28 2.43 -4.79
C THR A 206 -5.59 1.45 -5.94
N VAL A 207 -5.34 0.17 -5.75
CA VAL A 207 -5.49 -0.86 -6.80
C VAL A 207 -6.91 -0.93 -7.37
N GLU A 208 -7.90 -0.51 -6.59
CA GLU A 208 -9.32 -0.46 -6.92
C GLU A 208 -9.65 0.56 -8.03
N THR A 209 -8.74 1.48 -8.37
CA THR A 209 -8.92 2.33 -9.56
C THR A 209 -8.50 1.63 -10.87
N TYR A 210 -7.91 0.42 -10.82
CA TYR A 210 -7.82 -0.43 -12.02
C TYR A 210 -9.22 -0.94 -12.38
N PRO A 211 -9.65 -0.90 -13.67
CA PRO A 211 -10.92 -1.47 -14.09
C PRO A 211 -11.10 -2.93 -13.63
N LEU A 212 -10.04 -3.73 -13.72
CA LEU A 212 -10.06 -5.11 -13.28
C LEU A 212 -10.08 -5.25 -11.75
N GLY A 213 -9.38 -4.38 -11.03
CA GLY A 213 -9.45 -4.32 -9.57
C GLY A 213 -10.86 -4.04 -9.07
N ARG A 214 -11.56 -3.09 -9.71
CA ARG A 214 -12.97 -2.76 -9.40
C ARG A 214 -13.93 -3.91 -9.71
N LEU A 215 -13.65 -4.71 -10.73
CA LEU A 215 -14.48 -5.87 -11.10
C LEU A 215 -14.27 -7.06 -10.15
N MET A 216 -13.03 -7.31 -9.72
CA MET A 216 -12.66 -8.50 -8.96
C MET A 216 -12.80 -8.34 -7.44
N VAL A 217 -12.77 -7.11 -6.92
CA VAL A 217 -12.89 -6.85 -5.48
C VAL A 217 -14.32 -6.46 -5.11
N PRO A 218 -15.01 -7.21 -4.24
CA PRO A 218 -16.37 -6.84 -3.81
C PRO A 218 -16.38 -5.48 -3.10
N GLN A 219 -17.37 -4.63 -3.40
CA GLN A 219 -17.48 -3.28 -2.84
C GLN A 219 -17.54 -3.24 -1.32
N LEU A 220 -18.07 -4.30 -0.69
CA LEU A 220 -18.09 -4.45 0.76
C LEU A 220 -16.66 -4.41 1.36
N LEU A 221 -15.71 -5.09 0.72
CA LEU A 221 -14.31 -5.10 1.19
C LEU A 221 -13.64 -3.74 0.98
N VAL A 222 -13.94 -3.08 -0.15
CA VAL A 222 -13.45 -1.72 -0.42
C VAL A 222 -13.95 -0.76 0.67
N ALA A 223 -15.24 -0.81 1.01
CA ALA A 223 -15.82 0.04 2.05
C ALA A 223 -15.17 -0.17 3.43
N HIS A 224 -14.92 -1.42 3.84
CA HIS A 224 -14.14 -1.69 5.06
C HIS A 224 -12.73 -1.10 4.98
N SER A 225 -12.09 -1.25 3.82
CA SER A 225 -10.71 -0.84 3.57
C SER A 225 -10.52 0.68 3.45
N GLU A 226 -11.58 1.42 3.15
CA GLU A 226 -11.63 2.89 3.18
C GLU A 226 -11.94 3.43 4.58
N ASN A 227 -12.75 2.71 5.35
CA ASN A 227 -13.16 3.12 6.68
C ASN A 227 -12.08 2.90 7.74
N ILE A 228 -11.38 1.77 7.69
CA ILE A 228 -10.35 1.40 8.66
C ILE A 228 -9.03 2.06 8.26
N LYS A 229 -8.49 2.89 9.14
CA LYS A 229 -7.17 3.52 8.96
C LYS A 229 -6.04 2.55 9.31
N GLY A 230 -4.93 2.66 8.61
CA GLY A 230 -3.77 1.79 8.83
C GLY A 230 -4.03 0.33 8.44
N TYR A 231 -3.23 -0.57 8.99
CA TYR A 231 -3.33 -2.00 8.74
C TYR A 231 -2.92 -2.81 9.97
N THR A 232 -3.38 -4.06 10.02
CA THR A 232 -2.87 -5.05 10.96
C THR A 232 -1.96 -6.04 10.23
N ARG A 233 -0.94 -6.56 10.92
CA ARG A 233 0.00 -7.51 10.34
C ARG A 233 -0.35 -8.94 10.75
N ARG A 234 -0.33 -9.87 9.80
CA ARG A 234 -0.54 -11.31 10.05
C ARG A 234 0.51 -12.14 9.33
N ARG A 235 0.83 -13.30 9.91
CA ARG A 235 1.84 -14.20 9.32
C ARG A 235 1.34 -14.87 8.04
N PHE A 236 0.07 -15.27 8.01
CA PHE A 236 -0.48 -16.01 6.88
C PHE A 236 -1.90 -15.56 6.54
N GLN A 237 -2.20 -15.60 5.24
CA GLN A 237 -3.56 -15.61 4.71
C GLN A 237 -3.75 -16.86 3.86
N LEU A 238 -4.89 -17.52 4.05
CA LEU A 238 -5.48 -18.43 3.07
C LEU A 238 -6.77 -17.81 2.53
N SER A 239 -6.91 -17.78 1.20
CA SER A 239 -8.04 -17.21 0.47
C SER A 239 -8.54 -18.18 -0.59
N PHE A 240 -9.86 -18.33 -0.71
CA PHE A 240 -10.46 -18.91 -1.91
C PHE A 240 -10.67 -17.81 -2.97
N THR A 241 -11.42 -16.77 -2.61
CA THR A 241 -11.67 -15.55 -3.39
C THR A 241 -11.52 -14.33 -2.47
N PRO A 242 -11.39 -13.10 -2.98
CA PRO A 242 -11.23 -11.90 -2.15
C PRO A 242 -12.18 -11.80 -0.95
N GLY A 243 -13.45 -12.18 -1.11
CA GLY A 243 -14.45 -12.15 -0.03
C GLY A 243 -14.45 -13.34 0.91
N THR A 244 -13.76 -14.42 0.57
CA THR A 244 -13.74 -15.69 1.32
C THR A 244 -12.30 -16.04 1.68
N SER A 245 -11.82 -15.45 2.76
CA SER A 245 -10.46 -15.66 3.26
C SER A 245 -10.44 -15.77 4.80
N THR A 246 -9.30 -16.22 5.33
CA THR A 246 -8.98 -16.16 6.77
C THR A 246 -9.05 -14.76 7.37
N ASN A 247 -8.96 -13.70 6.55
CA ASN A 247 -9.11 -12.31 6.95
C ASN A 247 -10.54 -11.77 6.74
N LEU A 248 -11.45 -12.60 6.22
CA LEU A 248 -12.87 -12.28 6.01
C LEU A 248 -13.04 -10.96 5.22
N LYS A 249 -14.00 -10.12 5.65
CA LYS A 249 -14.39 -8.90 4.95
C LYS A 249 -13.40 -7.73 5.14
N ILE A 250 -12.39 -7.89 5.99
CA ILE A 250 -11.36 -6.88 6.24
C ILE A 250 -10.03 -7.19 5.55
N ALA A 251 -9.98 -8.14 4.62
CA ALA A 251 -8.72 -8.58 4.01
C ALA A 251 -7.88 -7.43 3.40
N GLY A 252 -8.52 -6.39 2.85
CA GLY A 252 -7.85 -5.19 2.34
C GLY A 252 -7.23 -4.26 3.41
N THR A 253 -7.35 -4.58 4.70
CA THR A 253 -6.72 -3.86 5.82
C THR A 253 -5.70 -4.74 6.55
N VAL A 254 -5.41 -5.93 6.01
CA VAL A 254 -4.45 -6.87 6.60
C VAL A 254 -3.24 -6.97 5.68
N LYS A 255 -2.06 -6.68 6.24
CA LYS A 255 -0.78 -6.93 5.59
C LYS A 255 -0.29 -8.31 6.01
N ASN A 256 0.00 -9.18 5.05
CA ASN A 256 0.37 -10.56 5.33
C ASN A 256 1.86 -10.79 5.06
N GLU A 257 2.54 -11.60 5.86
CA GLU A 257 3.88 -12.05 5.48
C GLU A 257 3.80 -13.03 4.31
N ILE A 258 2.86 -13.99 4.41
CA ILE A 258 2.58 -15.00 3.39
C ILE A 258 1.09 -14.96 3.01
N SER A 259 0.78 -15.00 1.71
CA SER A 259 -0.61 -15.09 1.22
C SER A 259 -0.77 -16.19 0.18
N ILE A 260 -1.68 -17.13 0.43
CA ILE A 260 -2.01 -18.23 -0.48
C ILE A 260 -3.46 -18.05 -0.93
N ASN A 261 -3.65 -17.87 -2.24
CA ASN A 261 -4.93 -17.52 -2.83
C ASN A 261 -5.33 -18.55 -3.90
N LEU A 262 -6.37 -19.36 -3.68
CA LEU A 262 -6.72 -20.44 -4.61
C LEU A 262 -7.26 -19.92 -5.94
N ILE A 263 -8.24 -19.01 -5.91
CA ILE A 263 -8.68 -18.26 -7.11
C ILE A 263 -8.04 -16.89 -7.06
N GLY A 264 -8.28 -16.14 -5.98
CA GLY A 264 -7.59 -14.88 -5.82
C GLY A 264 -7.69 -14.25 -4.44
N GLY A 265 -6.76 -13.35 -4.17
CA GLY A 265 -6.61 -12.69 -2.88
C GLY A 265 -6.76 -11.19 -2.98
N TYR A 266 -7.19 -10.58 -1.88
CA TYR A 266 -7.19 -9.14 -1.71
C TYR A 266 -6.57 -8.81 -0.36
N ASN A 267 -5.49 -8.05 -0.40
CA ASN A 267 -4.60 -7.80 0.73
C ASN A 267 -4.35 -6.30 0.87
N TYR A 268 -4.03 -5.84 2.08
CA TYR A 268 -3.41 -4.51 2.22
C TYR A 268 -2.05 -4.50 1.51
N GLY A 269 -1.22 -5.51 1.77
CA GLY A 269 0.09 -5.72 1.14
C GLY A 269 0.70 -7.05 1.58
N VAL A 270 1.87 -7.41 1.03
CA VAL A 270 2.58 -8.66 1.36
C VAL A 270 4.07 -8.41 1.59
N ASP A 271 4.68 -9.05 2.60
CA ASP A 271 6.10 -8.82 2.94
C ASP A 271 7.10 -9.86 2.40
N ILE A 272 6.67 -11.11 2.19
CA ILE A 272 7.60 -12.22 1.87
C ILE A 272 7.15 -12.96 0.60
N PHE A 273 5.95 -13.53 0.61
CA PHE A 273 5.52 -14.44 -0.44
C PHE A 273 4.01 -14.41 -0.68
N GLU A 274 3.61 -14.30 -1.94
CA GLU A 274 2.22 -14.44 -2.34
C GLU A 274 2.07 -15.31 -3.58
N VAL A 275 1.11 -16.24 -3.53
CA VAL A 275 0.73 -17.08 -4.67
C VAL A 275 -0.77 -17.05 -4.89
N GLY A 276 -1.17 -16.90 -6.16
CA GLY A 276 -2.57 -16.85 -6.60
C GLY A 276 -2.83 -17.80 -7.77
N GLY A 277 -3.88 -18.62 -7.68
CA GLY A 277 -4.24 -19.48 -8.81
C GLY A 277 -4.68 -18.69 -10.04
N VAL A 278 -5.41 -17.58 -9.85
CA VAL A 278 -5.80 -16.67 -10.95
C VAL A 278 -5.20 -15.28 -10.72
N PHE A 279 -5.49 -14.63 -9.60
CA PHE A 279 -5.05 -13.26 -9.38
C PHE A 279 -4.64 -12.95 -7.93
N ASN A 280 -3.71 -12.00 -7.79
CA ASN A 280 -3.36 -11.39 -6.52
C ASN A 280 -3.56 -9.88 -6.59
N ILE A 281 -4.22 -9.31 -5.58
CA ILE A 281 -4.55 -7.89 -5.54
C ILE A 281 -4.05 -7.31 -4.20
N ASN A 282 -3.08 -6.42 -4.27
CA ASN A 282 -2.54 -5.69 -3.13
C ASN A 282 -2.86 -4.20 -3.24
N ARG A 283 -3.46 -3.63 -2.19
CA ARG A 283 -3.76 -2.19 -2.16
C ARG A 283 -2.51 -1.32 -2.10
N THR A 284 -1.49 -1.80 -1.39
CA THR A 284 -0.27 -1.06 -1.09
C THR A 284 0.94 -1.78 -1.64
N ASP A 285 1.92 -2.08 -0.79
CA ASP A 285 3.26 -2.50 -1.18
C ASP A 285 3.40 -4.03 -1.09
N VAL A 286 4.22 -4.57 -1.98
CA VAL A 286 4.66 -5.97 -1.96
C VAL A 286 6.18 -6.01 -1.84
N SER A 287 6.67 -6.78 -0.88
CA SER A 287 8.09 -7.14 -0.77
C SER A 287 8.24 -8.65 -0.94
N GLY A 288 9.34 -9.08 -1.57
CA GLY A 288 9.61 -10.49 -1.82
C GLY A 288 9.05 -11.01 -3.15
N VAL A 289 8.30 -12.12 -3.12
CA VAL A 289 7.89 -12.85 -4.34
C VAL A 289 6.37 -12.86 -4.47
N GLN A 290 5.87 -12.55 -5.67
CA GLN A 290 4.44 -12.57 -5.98
C GLN A 290 4.18 -13.32 -7.29
N ILE A 291 3.38 -14.40 -7.25
CA ILE A 291 3.12 -15.29 -8.39
C ILE A 291 1.61 -15.45 -8.60
N ALA A 292 1.12 -15.26 -9.82
CA ALA A 292 -0.28 -15.51 -10.17
C ALA A 292 -0.44 -16.29 -11.48
N GLY A 293 -1.48 -17.12 -11.59
CA GLY A 293 -1.79 -17.78 -12.86
C GLY A 293 -2.15 -16.81 -13.99
N MET A 294 -2.83 -15.69 -13.69
CA MET A 294 -3.16 -14.68 -14.69
C MET A 294 -2.60 -13.30 -14.36
N ALA A 295 -2.83 -12.79 -13.15
CA ALA A 295 -2.65 -11.36 -12.88
C ALA A 295 -2.12 -11.03 -11.48
N ASN A 296 -1.11 -10.18 -11.41
CA ASN A 296 -0.72 -9.52 -10.16
C ASN A 296 -0.98 -8.01 -10.26
N LEU A 297 -1.69 -7.45 -9.29
CA LEU A 297 -2.00 -6.01 -9.24
C LEU A 297 -1.55 -5.41 -7.91
N VAL A 298 -0.76 -4.35 -7.97
CA VAL A 298 -0.18 -3.67 -6.81
C VAL A 298 -0.44 -2.16 -6.91
N GLY A 299 -1.11 -1.61 -5.90
CA GLY A 299 -1.48 -0.18 -5.87
C GLY A 299 -0.33 0.76 -5.56
N ARG A 300 0.75 0.28 -4.92
CA ARG A 300 1.91 1.11 -4.62
C ARG A 300 3.20 0.45 -5.13
N GLU A 301 4.11 0.07 -4.25
CA GLU A 301 5.46 -0.30 -4.61
C GLU A 301 5.68 -1.82 -4.61
N VAL A 302 6.58 -2.29 -5.47
CA VAL A 302 7.04 -3.67 -5.48
C VAL A 302 8.55 -3.70 -5.32
N ASN A 303 9.03 -4.35 -4.26
CA ASN A 303 10.45 -4.62 -4.05
C ASN A 303 10.69 -6.14 -4.10
N GLY A 304 11.02 -6.66 -5.27
CA GLY A 304 11.27 -8.09 -5.48
C GLY A 304 10.83 -8.63 -6.84
N LEU A 305 10.28 -9.84 -6.85
CA LEU A 305 9.95 -10.62 -8.05
C LEU A 305 8.44 -10.75 -8.23
N GLN A 306 7.94 -10.41 -9.41
CA GLN A 306 6.53 -10.53 -9.77
C GLN A 306 6.37 -11.37 -11.04
N ILE A 307 5.61 -12.47 -10.97
CA ILE A 307 5.41 -13.42 -12.08
C ILE A 307 3.93 -13.65 -12.32
N SER A 308 3.49 -13.51 -13.57
CA SER A 308 2.11 -13.82 -13.96
C SER A 308 2.03 -14.55 -15.31
N GLY A 309 0.96 -15.32 -15.52
CA GLY A 309 0.70 -15.92 -16.83
C GLY A 309 0.28 -14.90 -17.90
N VAL A 310 -0.39 -13.81 -17.52
CA VAL A 310 -0.87 -12.80 -18.49
C VAL A 310 -0.27 -11.43 -18.23
N PHE A 311 -0.59 -10.77 -17.11
CA PHE A 311 -0.05 -9.45 -16.84
C PHE A 311 0.28 -9.14 -15.38
N ASN A 312 1.32 -8.32 -15.20
CA ASN A 312 1.65 -7.70 -13.94
C ASN A 312 1.39 -6.19 -14.03
N GLY A 313 0.80 -5.61 -12.99
CA GLY A 313 0.49 -4.18 -12.93
C GLY A 313 0.89 -3.57 -11.59
N THR A 314 1.75 -2.56 -11.63
CA THR A 314 2.21 -1.81 -10.46
C THR A 314 2.02 -0.31 -10.70
N LYS A 315 1.28 0.37 -9.82
CA LYS A 315 0.99 1.81 -9.99
C LYS A 315 2.09 2.73 -9.48
N GLY A 316 2.89 2.25 -8.52
CA GLY A 316 4.02 2.96 -7.94
C GLY A 316 5.35 2.40 -8.47
N LYS A 317 6.40 2.63 -7.67
CA LYS A 317 7.76 2.27 -8.02
C LYS A 317 7.97 0.76 -7.94
N GLN A 318 8.87 0.24 -8.76
CA GLN A 318 9.27 -1.16 -8.67
C GLN A 318 10.78 -1.32 -8.76
N SER A 319 11.34 -2.10 -7.83
CA SER A 319 12.72 -2.56 -7.85
C SER A 319 12.75 -4.09 -7.91
N GLY A 320 13.43 -4.65 -8.91
CA GLY A 320 13.58 -6.09 -9.08
C GLY A 320 13.14 -6.60 -10.45
N MET A 321 12.35 -7.68 -10.47
CA MET A 321 12.00 -8.41 -11.71
C MET A 321 10.50 -8.50 -11.92
N GLN A 322 10.06 -8.36 -13.17
CA GLN A 322 8.66 -8.48 -13.57
C GLN A 322 8.55 -9.36 -14.81
N ILE A 323 7.84 -10.49 -14.70
CA ILE A 323 7.76 -11.51 -15.76
C ILE A 323 6.29 -11.82 -16.05
N ALA A 324 5.87 -11.66 -17.30
CA ALA A 324 4.49 -11.91 -17.72
C ALA A 324 4.42 -12.61 -19.07
N GLY A 325 3.46 -13.52 -19.26
CA GLY A 325 3.25 -14.15 -20.58
C GLY A 325 2.84 -13.14 -21.67
N PHE A 326 2.01 -12.14 -21.34
CA PHE A 326 1.61 -11.10 -22.28
C PHE A 326 2.30 -9.76 -22.01
N GLY A 327 2.12 -9.16 -20.82
CA GLY A 327 2.68 -7.84 -20.59
C GLY A 327 2.81 -7.33 -19.15
N ASN A 328 3.74 -6.40 -18.98
CA ASN A 328 4.10 -5.78 -17.72
C ASN A 328 3.81 -4.28 -17.76
N PHE A 329 3.16 -3.75 -16.72
CA PHE A 329 2.74 -2.35 -16.68
C PHE A 329 3.18 -1.68 -15.38
N ASN A 330 4.11 -0.74 -15.49
CA ASN A 330 4.52 0.15 -14.40
C ASN A 330 4.19 1.60 -14.73
N LEU A 331 3.38 2.23 -13.87
CA LEU A 331 2.96 3.63 -14.04
C LEU A 331 3.92 4.64 -13.41
N ASP A 332 5.06 4.17 -12.90
CA ASP A 332 6.07 4.95 -12.20
C ASP A 332 7.49 4.43 -12.49
N ASP A 333 8.47 4.80 -11.66
CA ASP A 333 9.86 4.35 -11.77
C ASP A 333 10.00 2.83 -11.68
N PHE A 334 10.79 2.25 -12.59
CA PHE A 334 11.15 0.83 -12.62
C PHE A 334 12.68 0.70 -12.63
N SER A 335 13.21 -0.07 -11.68
CA SER A 335 14.64 -0.41 -11.59
C SER A 335 14.82 -1.93 -11.62
N GLY A 336 15.42 -2.46 -12.68
CA GLY A 336 15.71 -3.90 -12.81
C GLY A 336 15.33 -4.48 -14.18
N THR A 337 14.66 -5.64 -14.21
CA THR A 337 14.35 -6.36 -15.46
C THR A 337 12.85 -6.60 -15.67
N GLN A 338 12.29 -6.14 -16.79
CA GLN A 338 10.96 -6.55 -17.29
C GLN A 338 11.10 -7.53 -18.45
N LEU A 339 10.42 -8.67 -18.36
CA LEU A 339 10.35 -9.69 -19.40
C LEU A 339 8.89 -10.01 -19.73
N SER A 340 8.51 -9.90 -21.01
CA SER A 340 7.19 -10.33 -21.45
C SER A 340 7.14 -10.92 -22.84
N GLY A 341 6.10 -11.70 -23.12
CA GLY A 341 5.86 -12.24 -24.46
C GLY A 341 5.42 -11.19 -25.48
N SER A 342 4.91 -10.02 -25.07
CA SER A 342 4.42 -9.03 -26.02
C SER A 342 4.73 -7.58 -25.63
N TYR A 343 4.40 -7.13 -24.42
CA TYR A 343 4.37 -5.70 -24.11
C TYR A 343 4.95 -5.37 -22.74
N ASN A 344 5.96 -4.49 -22.67
CA ASN A 344 6.40 -3.87 -21.42
C ASN A 344 6.20 -2.36 -21.45
N GLN A 345 5.80 -1.82 -20.31
CA GLN A 345 5.70 -0.37 -20.08
C GLN A 345 6.25 0.01 -18.71
N ALA A 346 7.05 1.07 -18.70
CA ALA A 346 7.49 1.77 -17.49
C ALA A 346 7.45 3.30 -17.75
N LYS A 347 7.41 4.13 -16.71
CA LYS A 347 7.58 5.58 -16.88
C LYS A 347 9.05 5.93 -17.00
N ASN A 348 9.82 5.70 -15.93
CA ASN A 348 11.27 5.83 -15.94
C ASN A 348 11.88 4.44 -15.73
N LEU A 349 12.66 3.95 -16.70
CA LEU A 349 13.34 2.67 -16.62
C LEU A 349 14.83 2.88 -16.36
N VAL A 350 15.34 2.24 -15.31
CA VAL A 350 16.76 1.96 -15.11
C VAL A 350 16.95 0.45 -15.17
N GLY A 351 17.59 -0.07 -16.21
CA GLY A 351 17.80 -1.51 -16.40
C GLY A 351 17.30 -2.02 -17.75
N THR A 352 16.64 -3.17 -17.76
CA THR A 352 16.41 -3.97 -18.98
C THR A 352 14.92 -4.24 -19.22
N GLN A 353 14.47 -4.02 -20.45
CA GLN A 353 13.13 -4.33 -20.94
C GLN A 353 13.23 -5.27 -22.15
N ILE A 354 12.67 -6.48 -22.04
CA ILE A 354 12.64 -7.48 -23.11
C ILE A 354 11.18 -7.87 -23.37
N ALA A 355 10.70 -7.61 -24.58
CA ALA A 355 9.34 -7.93 -24.98
C ALA A 355 9.31 -8.59 -26.36
N GLY A 356 8.42 -9.55 -26.58
CA GLY A 356 8.26 -10.14 -27.90
C GLY A 356 7.87 -9.11 -28.97
N ALA A 357 7.12 -8.05 -28.64
CA ALA A 357 6.70 -7.05 -29.62
C ALA A 357 7.12 -5.62 -29.26
N VAL A 358 6.73 -5.11 -28.09
CA VAL A 358 6.79 -3.68 -27.77
C VAL A 358 7.38 -3.41 -26.39
N ASN A 359 8.35 -2.50 -26.31
CA ASN A 359 8.78 -1.87 -25.05
C ASN A 359 8.57 -0.36 -25.10
N LEU A 360 7.93 0.19 -24.07
CA LEU A 360 7.74 1.64 -23.90
C LEU A 360 8.34 2.12 -22.57
N ALA A 361 9.06 3.24 -22.66
CA ALA A 361 9.47 4.06 -21.52
C ALA A 361 9.33 5.55 -21.86
N ASP A 362 9.17 6.44 -20.88
CA ASP A 362 9.41 7.87 -21.12
C ASP A 362 10.93 8.14 -21.04
N THR A 363 11.57 7.67 -19.99
CA THR A 363 13.03 7.74 -19.79
C THR A 363 13.60 6.34 -19.71
N LEU A 364 14.67 6.06 -20.45
CA LEU A 364 15.39 4.79 -20.43
C LEU A 364 16.87 5.04 -20.14
N SER A 365 17.36 4.47 -19.04
CA SER A 365 18.78 4.28 -18.76
C SER A 365 19.08 2.78 -18.74
N GLY A 366 19.49 2.21 -19.87
CA GLY A 366 19.76 0.77 -19.99
C GLY A 366 19.42 0.16 -21.35
N LEU A 367 18.79 -1.02 -21.36
CA LEU A 367 18.56 -1.83 -22.56
C LEU A 367 17.07 -2.05 -22.84
N GLN A 368 16.66 -1.86 -24.10
CA GLN A 368 15.37 -2.30 -24.64
C GLN A 368 15.58 -3.26 -25.82
N LEU A 369 14.98 -4.44 -25.76
CA LEU A 369 15.01 -5.47 -26.80
C LEU A 369 13.58 -5.89 -27.17
N SER A 370 13.21 -5.76 -28.44
CA SER A 370 11.93 -6.27 -28.94
C SER A 370 11.97 -6.69 -30.41
N SER A 371 10.97 -7.41 -30.91
CA SER A 371 10.92 -7.70 -32.35
C SER A 371 10.32 -6.54 -33.17
N VAL A 372 9.39 -5.76 -32.60
CA VAL A 372 8.63 -4.78 -33.39
C VAL A 372 9.00 -3.35 -33.03
N TYR A 373 8.91 -2.96 -31.76
CA TYR A 373 8.94 -1.54 -31.40
C TYR A 373 9.56 -1.27 -30.04
N ASN A 374 10.62 -0.47 -30.01
CA ASN A 374 11.11 0.16 -28.80
C ASN A 374 10.87 1.67 -28.85
N LYS A 375 10.30 2.23 -27.78
CA LYS A 375 10.10 3.68 -27.65
C LYS A 375 10.64 4.19 -26.32
N SER A 376 11.38 5.29 -26.40
CA SER A 376 11.69 6.18 -25.28
C SER A 376 11.50 7.65 -25.69
N LYS A 377 11.35 8.58 -24.76
CA LYS A 377 11.58 10.01 -25.06
C LYS A 377 13.05 10.33 -24.86
N HIS A 378 13.61 9.94 -23.72
CA HIS A 378 15.02 10.08 -23.41
C HIS A 378 15.68 8.71 -23.31
N LEU A 379 16.67 8.45 -24.16
CA LEU A 379 17.46 7.23 -24.19
C LEU A 379 18.89 7.53 -23.74
N GLU A 380 19.33 6.88 -22.68
CA GLU A 380 20.73 6.70 -22.31
C GLU A 380 21.03 5.20 -22.27
N GLY A 381 21.50 4.63 -23.38
CA GLY A 381 21.76 3.19 -23.48
C GLY A 381 21.47 2.61 -24.86
N VAL A 382 20.85 1.43 -24.91
CA VAL A 382 20.75 0.60 -26.11
C VAL A 382 19.29 0.24 -26.41
N GLN A 383 18.86 0.44 -27.66
CA GLN A 383 17.62 -0.13 -28.18
C GLN A 383 17.91 -1.06 -29.36
N ILE A 384 17.40 -2.28 -29.32
CA ILE A 384 17.55 -3.27 -30.38
C ILE A 384 16.17 -3.77 -30.78
N SER A 385 15.82 -3.64 -32.06
CA SER A 385 14.62 -4.28 -32.59
C SER A 385 14.74 -4.68 -34.05
N SER A 386 14.02 -5.72 -34.47
CA SER A 386 13.89 -6.01 -35.91
C SER A 386 12.93 -5.06 -36.64
N GLY A 387 12.21 -4.20 -35.92
CA GLY A 387 11.31 -3.21 -36.52
C GLY A 387 11.83 -1.80 -36.35
N LEU A 388 11.25 -1.09 -35.38
CA LEU A 388 11.40 0.35 -35.18
C LEU A 388 12.00 0.64 -33.80
N ASN A 389 13.10 1.40 -33.75
CA ASN A 389 13.57 2.05 -32.53
C ASN A 389 13.29 3.55 -32.61
N VAL A 390 12.59 4.10 -31.62
CA VAL A 390 12.22 5.53 -31.59
C VAL A 390 12.65 6.16 -30.27
N SER A 391 13.33 7.30 -30.38
CA SER A 391 13.66 8.20 -29.27
C SER A 391 13.45 9.66 -29.65
N GLU A 392 13.25 10.55 -28.68
CA GLU A 392 13.37 11.99 -28.94
C GLU A 392 14.83 12.41 -28.78
N ASN A 393 15.41 12.19 -27.60
CA ASN A 393 16.81 12.45 -27.32
C ASN A 393 17.54 11.13 -27.10
N MET A 394 18.51 10.86 -27.97
CA MET A 394 19.25 9.61 -27.99
C MET A 394 20.71 9.84 -27.61
N LYS A 395 21.15 9.19 -26.54
CA LYS A 395 22.53 9.01 -26.13
C LYS A 395 22.85 7.52 -26.04
N GLY A 396 23.53 6.95 -27.03
CA GLY A 396 23.93 5.54 -26.99
C GLY A 396 23.80 4.83 -28.33
N VAL A 397 23.10 3.69 -28.37
CA VAL A 397 23.05 2.81 -29.54
C VAL A 397 21.61 2.45 -29.93
N GLN A 398 21.29 2.52 -31.23
CA GLN A 398 20.07 1.90 -31.77
C GLN A 398 20.42 0.95 -32.92
N ILE A 399 19.90 -0.27 -32.88
CA ILE A 399 20.08 -1.29 -33.92
C ILE A 399 18.71 -1.81 -34.36
N GLY A 400 18.38 -1.66 -35.64
CA GLY A 400 17.13 -2.19 -36.18
C GLY A 400 16.87 -1.83 -37.63
N ILE A 401 15.76 -2.31 -38.21
CA ILE A 401 15.45 -1.99 -39.62
C ILE A 401 15.27 -0.48 -39.78
N VAL A 402 14.55 0.16 -38.87
CA VAL A 402 14.41 1.61 -38.83
C VAL A 402 14.79 2.15 -37.45
N ASN A 403 15.71 3.12 -37.44
CA ASN A 403 16.03 3.89 -36.25
C ASN A 403 15.60 5.34 -36.45
N ARG A 404 14.89 5.91 -35.47
CA ARG A 404 14.48 7.31 -35.48
C ARG A 404 14.82 7.99 -34.16
N ALA A 405 15.51 9.12 -34.25
CA ALA A 405 15.73 10.02 -33.13
C ALA A 405 15.37 11.46 -33.52
N ARG A 406 14.94 12.32 -32.59
CA ARG A 406 14.91 13.77 -32.89
C ARG A 406 16.34 14.32 -32.81
N GLN A 407 17.01 14.08 -31.70
CA GLN A 407 18.42 14.41 -31.48
C GLN A 407 19.21 13.14 -31.24
N GLN A 408 20.24 12.92 -32.05
CA GLN A 408 21.03 11.69 -32.06
C GLN A 408 22.46 11.97 -31.62
N ASN A 409 22.90 11.33 -30.53
CA ASN A 409 24.27 11.32 -30.02
C ASN A 409 24.69 9.87 -29.75
N GLY A 410 25.60 9.33 -30.56
CA GLY A 410 26.03 7.93 -30.47
C GLY A 410 25.95 7.20 -31.80
N PHE A 411 25.51 5.94 -31.81
CA PHE A 411 25.57 5.07 -32.98
C PHE A 411 24.21 4.52 -33.40
N GLN A 412 23.91 4.55 -34.70
CA GLN A 412 22.74 3.88 -35.28
C GLN A 412 23.18 2.92 -36.38
N LEU A 413 22.65 1.70 -36.33
CA LEU A 413 22.79 0.71 -37.41
C LEU A 413 21.41 0.26 -37.87
N GLY A 414 21.09 0.49 -39.13
CA GLY A 414 19.81 0.05 -39.69
C GLY A 414 19.70 0.19 -41.18
N PHE A 415 18.61 -0.30 -41.77
CA PHE A 415 18.33 -0.04 -43.19
C PHE A 415 17.99 1.44 -43.41
N ILE A 416 17.20 2.01 -42.49
CA ILE A 416 16.76 3.40 -42.54
C ILE A 416 17.08 4.08 -41.20
N ASN A 417 17.83 5.17 -41.23
CA ASN A 417 18.06 6.02 -40.06
C ASN A 417 17.47 7.42 -40.31
N ILE A 418 16.65 7.93 -39.39
CA ILE A 418 15.93 9.21 -39.52
C ILE A 418 16.20 10.09 -38.30
N ASN A 419 16.89 11.21 -38.49
CA ASN A 419 17.20 12.16 -37.42
C ASN A 419 16.87 13.61 -37.80
N ASP A 420 16.40 14.43 -36.85
CA ASP A 420 16.33 15.89 -37.08
C ASP A 420 17.73 16.51 -36.90
N SER A 421 18.46 16.13 -35.85
CA SER A 421 19.87 16.50 -35.64
C SER A 421 20.73 15.30 -35.27
N SER A 422 21.96 15.23 -35.79
CA SER A 422 22.92 14.16 -35.48
C SER A 422 24.32 14.69 -35.14
N GLU A 423 24.79 14.30 -33.96
CA GLU A 423 26.16 14.45 -33.46
C GLU A 423 26.89 13.09 -33.37
N GLY A 424 26.30 12.03 -33.92
CA GLY A 424 26.84 10.68 -33.91
C GLY A 424 27.06 10.08 -35.30
N VAL A 425 27.21 8.76 -35.35
CA VAL A 425 27.42 7.98 -36.57
C VAL A 425 26.16 7.16 -36.88
N SER A 426 25.67 7.28 -38.12
CA SER A 426 24.59 6.44 -38.65
C SER A 426 25.13 5.62 -39.83
N ILE A 427 24.99 4.30 -39.74
CA ILE A 427 25.28 3.35 -40.82
C ILE A 427 23.96 2.77 -41.29
N GLY A 428 23.70 2.90 -42.59
CA GLY A 428 22.49 2.35 -43.19
C GLY A 428 22.36 2.59 -44.67
N LEU A 429 21.46 1.85 -45.31
CA LEU A 429 21.17 2.01 -46.74
C LEU A 429 20.65 3.42 -47.03
N LEU A 430 19.70 3.89 -46.20
CA LEU A 430 19.12 5.23 -46.29
C LEU A 430 19.33 5.98 -44.96
N ASN A 431 19.96 7.15 -45.03
CA ASN A 431 20.15 8.02 -43.88
C ASN A 431 19.53 9.40 -44.17
N PHE A 432 18.50 9.78 -43.42
CA PHE A 432 17.84 11.08 -43.49
C PHE A 432 18.20 11.90 -42.24
N VAL A 433 18.93 13.01 -42.41
CA VAL A 433 19.33 13.89 -41.30
C VAL A 433 19.23 15.35 -41.72
N LYS A 434 18.37 16.14 -41.05
CA LYS A 434 18.16 17.56 -41.40
C LYS A 434 19.37 18.44 -41.06
N SER A 435 19.98 18.24 -39.88
CA SER A 435 21.17 19.00 -39.42
C SER A 435 22.23 18.07 -38.83
N ARG A 436 23.53 18.24 -39.15
CA ARG A 436 24.58 17.30 -38.73
C ARG A 436 25.93 17.95 -38.46
N LYS A 437 26.72 17.35 -37.56
CA LYS A 437 28.14 17.68 -37.33
C LYS A 437 29.14 16.65 -37.89
N PHE A 438 28.77 15.38 -38.05
CA PHE A 438 29.68 14.28 -38.44
C PHE A 438 29.28 13.55 -39.75
N PRO A 439 30.20 12.81 -40.40
CA PRO A 439 29.98 12.15 -41.70
C PRO A 439 29.04 10.94 -41.66
N ARG A 440 28.42 10.61 -42.81
CA ARG A 440 27.55 9.42 -43.02
C ARG A 440 28.33 8.34 -43.80
N ILE A 441 27.99 7.06 -43.60
CA ILE A 441 28.48 5.94 -44.44
C ILE A 441 27.24 5.21 -44.99
N GLY A 442 26.92 5.43 -46.29
CA GLY A 442 25.73 4.88 -46.99
C GLY A 442 25.13 5.85 -48.02
N PHE A 443 24.05 5.46 -48.72
CA PHE A 443 23.33 6.35 -49.64
C PHE A 443 22.54 7.41 -48.84
N ALA A 444 22.67 8.67 -49.25
CA ALA A 444 22.25 9.82 -48.45
C ALA A 444 21.31 10.73 -49.25
N TYR A 445 20.15 11.04 -48.68
CA TYR A 445 19.23 12.06 -49.18
C TYR A 445 19.08 13.18 -48.14
N LYS A 446 18.71 14.38 -48.60
CA LYS A 446 18.49 15.56 -47.73
C LYS A 446 17.26 15.39 -46.86
#